data_AF-C7IWN8-F1
#
_entry.id   AF-C7IWN8-F1
#
_cell.length_a   1.000
_cell.length_b   1.000
_cell.length_c   1.000
_cell.angle_alpha   90.00
_cell.angle_beta   90.00
_cell.angle_gamma   90.00
#
_symmetry.space_group_name_H-M   'P 1'
#
loop_
_entity.id
_entity.type
_entity.pdbx_description
1 polymer ?
#
loop_
_entity_poly.entity_id
_entity_poly.type
_entity_poly.pdbx_seq_one_letter_code
_entity_poly.pdbx_strand_id
1 'polypeptide(L)' 'TESLAVSAKALAYQNVEYAFRLGQKVRHKVHGYRAVICGMDPVCCESKSWMETANVENLSKGPNQPFYQVNAA' A
#
# COMPACT_ATOMS: atom_id res chain seq x y z
N THR A 1 22.78 -9.21 5.30
CA THR A 1 21.32 -9.30 5.48
C THR A 1 20.58 -8.18 4.75
N GLU A 2 21.07 -6.93 4.75
CA GLU A 2 20.45 -5.81 4.00
C GLU A 2 20.33 -6.05 2.48
N SER A 3 21.36 -6.62 1.84
CA SER A 3 21.34 -6.92 0.39
C SER A 3 20.19 -7.85 -0.04
N LEU A 4 19.82 -8.82 0.81
CA LEU A 4 18.67 -9.71 0.55
C LEU A 4 17.34 -8.98 0.68
N ALA A 5 17.18 -8.12 1.69
CA ALA A 5 15.97 -7.34 1.88
C ALA A 5 15.75 -6.32 0.74
N VAL A 6 16.82 -5.68 0.27
CA VAL A 6 16.78 -4.79 -0.90
C VAL A 6 16.40 -5.56 -2.16
N SER A 7 16.98 -6.74 -2.39
CA SER A 7 16.65 -7.58 -3.54
C SER A 7 15.20 -8.07 -3.50
N ALA A 8 14.71 -8.48 -2.32
CA ALA A 8 13.32 -8.89 -2.13
C ALA A 8 12.35 -7.74 -2.38
N LYS A 9 12.66 -6.53 -1.90
CA LYS A 9 11.88 -5.32 -2.20
C LYS A 9 11.87 -5.04 -3.71
N ALA A 10 13.02 -5.01 -4.37
CA ALA A 10 13.11 -4.77 -5.81
C ALA A 10 12.28 -5.77 -6.62
N LEU A 11 12.30 -7.05 -6.25
CA LEU A 11 11.49 -8.09 -6.89
C LEU A 11 9.99 -7.86 -6.66
N ALA A 12 9.59 -7.43 -5.45
CA ALA A 12 8.21 -7.06 -5.16
C ALA A 12 7.75 -5.88 -6.04
N TYR A 13 8.60 -4.88 -6.31
CA TYR A 13 8.27 -3.79 -7.24
C TYR A 13 8.05 -4.26 -8.68
N GLN A 14 8.72 -5.33 -9.12
CA GLN A 14 8.60 -5.82 -10.51
C GLN A 14 7.34 -6.63 -10.78
N ASN A 15 6.89 -7.43 -9.80
CA ASN A 15 5.85 -8.45 -10.02
C ASN A 15 4.51 -8.14 -9.35
N VAL A 16 4.32 -6.92 -8.85
CA VAL A 16 3.08 -6.59 -8.15
C VAL A 16 1.97 -6.19 -9.11
N GLU A 17 0.81 -6.82 -8.94
CA GLU A 17 -0.41 -6.44 -9.65
C GLU A 17 -1.16 -5.38 -8.84
N TYR A 18 -1.14 -4.14 -9.33
CA TYR A 18 -1.96 -3.07 -8.77
C TYR A 18 -3.38 -3.13 -9.35
N ALA A 19 -4.39 -3.11 -8.48
CA ALA A 19 -5.79 -3.00 -8.83
C ALA A 19 -6.19 -1.59 -9.33
N PHE A 20 -5.47 -0.55 -8.89
CA PHE A 20 -5.72 0.84 -9.27
C PHE A 20 -4.49 1.47 -9.92
N ARG A 21 -4.65 2.66 -10.50
CA ARG A 21 -3.58 3.44 -11.14
C ARG A 21 -3.51 4.86 -10.58
N LEU A 22 -2.36 5.49 -10.71
CA LEU A 22 -2.16 6.91 -10.37
C LEU A 22 -3.19 7.79 -11.10
N GLY A 23 -3.73 8.79 -10.39
CA GLY A 23 -4.77 9.68 -10.90
C GLY A 23 -6.18 9.09 -10.92
N GLN A 24 -6.35 7.79 -10.63
CA GLN A 24 -7.67 7.17 -10.60
C GLN A 24 -8.49 7.69 -9.40
N LYS A 25 -9.75 8.05 -9.66
CA LYS A 25 -10.73 8.38 -8.62
C LYS A 25 -11.25 7.09 -8.00
N VAL A 26 -11.19 7.00 -6.69
CA VAL A 26 -11.66 5.84 -5.91
C VAL A 26 -12.61 6.29 -4.81
N ARG A 27 -13.34 5.32 -4.24
CA ARG A 27 -14.16 5.51 -3.05
C ARG A 27 -13.69 4.54 -1.98
N HIS A 28 -13.39 5.05 -0.78
CA HIS A 28 -12.93 4.21 0.32
C HIS A 28 -14.03 3.22 0.72
N LYS A 29 -13.72 1.92 0.78
CA LYS A 29 -14.72 0.85 0.96
C LYS A 29 -15.46 0.94 2.30
N VAL A 30 -14.76 1.31 3.37
CA VAL A 30 -15.32 1.36 4.74
C VAL A 30 -15.91 2.75 5.03
N HIS A 31 -15.09 3.80 4.97
CA HIS A 31 -15.49 5.17 5.30
C HIS A 31 -16.21 5.97 4.20
N GLY A 32 -16.28 5.48 2.95
CA GLY A 32 -17.09 6.07 1.89
C GLY A 32 -16.57 7.38 1.25
N TYR A 33 -15.49 7.98 1.75
CA TYR A 33 -14.92 9.21 1.16
C TYR A 33 -14.38 8.96 -0.26
N ARG A 34 -14.33 10.03 -1.06
CA ARG A 34 -13.74 10.03 -2.40
C ARG A 34 -12.29 10.47 -2.33
N ALA A 35 -11.44 9.84 -3.12
CA ALA A 35 -10.03 10.20 -3.17
C ALA A 35 -9.44 9.95 -4.56
N VAL A 36 -8.25 10.51 -4.79
CA VAL A 36 -7.43 10.24 -5.98
C VAL A 36 -6.16 9.52 -5.55
N ILE A 37 -5.80 8.45 -6.28
CA ILE A 37 -4.54 7.74 -6.06
C ILE A 37 -3.36 8.63 -6.45
N CYS A 38 -2.44 8.89 -5.52
CA CYS A 38 -1.25 9.73 -5.73
C CYS A 38 0.09 8.99 -5.53
N GLY A 39 0.07 7.80 -4.95
CA GLY A 39 1.24 6.95 -4.77
C GLY A 39 0.87 5.47 -4.68
N MET A 40 1.82 4.59 -4.97
CA MET A 40 1.63 3.15 -4.98
C MET A 40 2.89 2.45 -4.46
N ASP A 41 2.74 1.64 -3.43
CA ASP A 41 3.82 0.86 -2.83
C ASP A 41 3.46 -0.63 -2.92
N PRO A 42 4.38 -1.54 -3.30
CA PRO A 42 4.10 -2.97 -3.43
C PRO A 42 3.92 -3.67 -2.07
N VAL A 43 4.38 -3.02 -1.00
CA VAL A 43 4.30 -3.43 0.41
C VAL A 43 4.05 -2.21 1.27
N CYS A 44 3.65 -2.38 2.54
CA CYS A 44 3.51 -1.25 3.45
C CYS A 44 4.88 -0.64 3.78
N CYS A 45 5.07 0.62 3.43
CA CYS A 45 6.30 1.39 3.70
C CYS A 45 6.16 2.32 4.92
N GLU A 46 5.00 2.32 5.58
CA GLU A 46 4.71 3.19 6.71
C GLU A 46 5.38 2.74 8.01
N SER A 47 5.42 3.65 8.98
CA SER A 47 5.96 3.35 10.31
C SER A 47 5.19 2.24 11.03
N LYS A 48 5.85 1.53 11.94
CA LYS A 48 5.21 0.48 12.77
C LYS A 48 4.02 1.01 13.56
N SER A 49 4.15 2.19 14.17
CA SER A 49 3.07 2.83 14.92
C SER A 49 1.85 3.14 14.05
N TRP A 50 2.08 3.57 12.80
CA TRP A 50 1.00 3.76 11.84
C TRP A 50 0.34 2.43 11.47
N MET A 51 1.14 1.40 11.17
CA MET A 51 0.64 0.07 10.83
C MET A 51 -0.19 -0.57 11.96
N GLU A 52 0.23 -0.38 13.21
CA GLU A 52 -0.52 -0.79 14.40
C GLU A 52 -1.87 -0.05 14.49
N THR A 53 -1.86 1.27 14.32
CA THR A 53 -3.09 2.10 14.36
C THR A 53 -4.05 1.76 13.23
N ALA A 54 -3.54 1.51 12.02
CA ALA A 54 -4.31 1.14 10.83
C ALA A 54 -4.65 -0.36 10.78
N ASN A 55 -4.22 -1.14 11.78
CA ASN A 55 -4.46 -2.56 11.91
C ASN A 55 -4.00 -3.39 10.69
N VAL A 56 -2.84 -3.02 10.11
CA VAL A 56 -2.31 -3.58 8.86
C VAL A 56 -2.08 -5.09 8.96
N GLU A 57 -1.60 -5.58 10.09
CA GLU A 57 -1.32 -7.02 10.31
C GLU A 57 -2.58 -7.89 10.16
N ASN A 58 -3.77 -7.35 10.43
CA ASN A 58 -5.04 -8.08 10.32
C ASN A 58 -5.67 -8.03 8.92
N LEU A 59 -5.02 -7.39 7.94
CA LEU A 59 -5.44 -7.46 6.55
C LEU A 59 -5.10 -8.84 5.96
N SER A 60 -5.80 -9.24 4.90
CA SER A 60 -5.66 -10.59 4.30
C SER A 60 -4.24 -11.00 3.91
N LYS A 61 -3.36 -10.02 3.64
CA LYS A 61 -1.96 -10.22 3.28
C LYS A 61 -1.00 -9.41 4.17
N GLY A 62 -1.51 -8.90 5.29
CA GLY A 62 -0.74 -8.06 6.21
C GLY A 62 -0.07 -6.87 5.50
N PRO A 63 1.19 -6.54 5.84
CA PRO A 63 1.96 -5.51 5.14
C PRO A 63 2.49 -5.93 3.75
N ASN A 64 2.35 -7.20 3.35
CA ASN A 64 2.92 -7.76 2.11
C ASN A 64 1.94 -7.70 0.93
N GLN A 65 1.28 -6.56 0.74
CA GLN A 65 0.34 -6.31 -0.36
C GLN A 65 0.48 -4.87 -0.85
N PRO A 66 -0.09 -4.53 -2.01
CA PRO A 66 -0.12 -3.15 -2.48
C PRO A 66 -0.81 -2.19 -1.52
N PHE A 67 -0.14 -1.08 -1.19
CA PHE A 67 -0.72 0.07 -0.51
C PHE A 67 -0.79 1.26 -1.47
N TYR A 68 -1.84 2.06 -1.31
CA TYR A 68 -2.07 3.25 -2.12
C TYR A 68 -2.06 4.48 -1.23
N GLN A 69 -1.29 5.49 -1.64
CA GLN A 69 -1.38 6.83 -1.07
C GLN A 69 -2.49 7.56 -1.81
N VAL A 70 -3.35 8.26 -1.06
CA VAL A 70 -4.53 8.91 -1.62
C VAL A 70 -4.68 10.32 -1.08
N ASN A 71 -5.10 11.24 -1.95
CA ASN A 71 -5.54 12.56 -1.54
C ASN A 71 -7.07 12.54 -1.48
N ALA A 72 -7.61 12.55 -0.25
CA ALA A 72 -9.05 12.66 -0.03
C ALA A 72 -9.54 14.06 -0.43
N ALA A 73 -10.69 14.10 -1.08
CA ALA A 73 -11.40 15.33 -1.45
C ALA A 73 -12.56 15.60 -0.50
#